data_AF-A0A536BUA4-F1
#
_entry.id   AF-A0A536BUA4-F1
#
_cell.length_a   1.000
_cell.length_b   1.000
_cell.length_c   1.000
_cell.angle_alpha   90.00
_cell.angle_beta   90.00
_cell.angle_gamma   90.00
#
_symmetry.space_group_name_H-M   'P 1'
#
loop_
_entity.id
_entity.type
_entity.pdbx_description
1 polymer ?
#
loop_
_entity_poly.entity_id
_entity_poly.type
_entity_poly.pdbx_seq_one_letter_code
_entity_poly.pdbx_strand_id
1 'polypeptide(L)'
;MKGPSRRKRIGLDGRILRPEETLAPAAYRPDGKGRGLHAILEKSLPWRDGTAVPLDGTLKGTTILLLWFRVDDRPIEGSTVWDRSAQIIAPGLAVALRGLAADAHLVLNLRSDRDRVDHIVDPTADRLEMLLSRYFDWGFQAYVGADPDARWARDAGSFERERARDLRKWLIAIDECYDAGAIEIWSRAYDYEKLVARIDLEKVNESLAGVDLTRFTS
;
A
#
# COMPACT_ATOMS: atom_id res chain seq x y z
N MET A 1 8.39 25.40 10.87
CA MET A 1 7.74 24.48 9.92
C MET A 1 8.82 23.95 8.97
N LYS A 2 9.18 22.67 9.06
CA LYS A 2 9.93 22.03 7.97
C LYS A 2 8.91 21.82 6.85
N GLY A 3 9.16 22.41 5.67
CA GLY A 3 8.26 22.30 4.52
C GLY A 3 8.04 20.84 4.09
N PRO A 4 7.03 20.57 3.26
CA PRO A 4 6.74 19.20 2.82
C PRO A 4 8.03 18.60 2.24
N SER A 5 8.40 17.43 2.74
CA SER A 5 9.51 16.62 2.20
C SER A 5 9.38 16.58 0.68
N ARG A 6 10.50 16.65 -0.04
CA ARG A 6 10.59 16.58 -1.51
C ARG A 6 10.11 15.20 -2.03
N ARG A 7 8.82 14.89 -1.86
CA ARG A 7 8.13 13.71 -2.38
C ARG A 7 7.98 13.92 -3.87
N LYS A 8 8.70 13.13 -4.64
CA LYS A 8 8.65 13.19 -6.10
C LYS A 8 8.00 11.89 -6.54
N ARG A 9 6.77 11.99 -7.05
CA ARG A 9 6.13 10.87 -7.71
C ARG A 9 6.85 10.63 -9.03
N ILE A 10 7.18 9.38 -9.36
CA ILE A 10 7.95 9.06 -10.57
C ILE A 10 7.19 8.03 -11.38
N GLY A 11 7.02 8.30 -12.68
CA GLY A 11 6.28 7.42 -13.57
C GLY A 11 7.08 6.20 -14.00
N LEU A 12 6.40 5.27 -14.68
CA LEU A 12 7.02 4.06 -15.25
C LEU A 12 8.15 4.35 -16.26
N ASP A 13 8.12 5.52 -16.88
CA ASP A 13 9.14 6.03 -17.80
C ASP A 13 10.31 6.74 -17.09
N GLY A 14 10.29 6.79 -15.75
CA GLY A 14 11.36 7.34 -14.93
C GLY A 14 11.35 8.86 -14.77
N ARG A 15 10.30 9.56 -15.25
CA ARG A 15 10.18 11.01 -15.07
C ARG A 15 9.44 11.35 -13.77
N ILE A 16 9.83 12.45 -13.15
CA ILE A 16 9.07 13.03 -12.03
C ILE A 16 7.73 13.51 -12.56
N LEU A 17 6.65 12.91 -12.07
CA LEU A 17 5.29 13.31 -12.34
C LEU A 17 4.96 14.58 -11.54
N ARG A 18 4.28 15.52 -12.18
CA ARG A 18 3.73 16.68 -11.46
C ARG A 18 2.65 16.22 -10.49
N PRO A 19 2.36 16.90 -9.36
CA PRO A 19 1.33 16.46 -8.42
C PRO A 19 -0.04 16.16 -9.07
N GLU A 20 -0.44 17.00 -10.02
CA GLU A 20 -1.70 16.92 -10.77
C GLU A 20 -1.70 15.90 -11.90
N GLU A 21 -0.53 15.38 -12.26
CA GLU A 21 -0.42 14.42 -13.34
C GLU A 21 -1.11 13.10 -12.95
N THR A 22 -1.62 12.35 -13.92
CA THR A 22 -2.24 11.06 -13.61
C THR A 22 -1.74 10.06 -14.63
N LEU A 23 -1.16 8.97 -14.16
CA LEU A 23 -0.99 7.80 -14.99
C LEU A 23 -2.35 7.12 -15.10
N ALA A 24 -2.66 6.64 -16.31
CA ALA A 24 -3.91 5.94 -16.53
C ALA A 24 -3.94 4.70 -15.62
N PRO A 25 -4.95 4.55 -14.75
CA PRO A 25 -5.04 3.37 -13.89
C PRO A 25 -5.10 2.12 -14.76
N ALA A 26 -4.35 1.09 -14.39
CA ALA A 26 -4.27 -0.15 -15.15
C ALA A 26 -5.46 -1.09 -14.84
N ALA A 27 -6.18 -0.87 -13.74
CA ALA A 27 -7.38 -1.61 -13.39
C ALA A 27 -8.45 -0.71 -12.74
N TYR A 28 -9.68 -0.92 -13.19
CA TYR A 28 -10.98 -0.49 -12.66
C TYR A 28 -11.10 0.97 -12.20
N ARG A 29 -11.90 1.74 -12.95
CA ARG A 29 -12.60 2.93 -12.45
C ARG A 29 -14.06 2.52 -12.28
N PRO A 30 -14.71 2.72 -11.12
CA PRO A 30 -16.14 2.49 -11.02
C PRO A 30 -16.87 3.34 -12.06
N ASP A 31 -17.87 2.76 -12.72
CA ASP A 31 -18.71 3.43 -13.71
C ASP A 31 -19.52 4.54 -13.01
N GLY A 32 -18.91 5.71 -12.88
CA GLY A 32 -19.41 6.80 -12.03
C GLY A 32 -18.50 8.03 -11.88
N LYS A 33 -17.39 8.11 -12.63
CA LYS A 33 -16.50 9.30 -12.76
C LYS A 33 -15.66 9.68 -11.52
N GLY A 34 -15.02 8.71 -10.86
CA GLY A 34 -13.95 9.02 -9.89
C GLY A 34 -14.33 10.14 -8.92
N ARG A 35 -15.56 10.11 -8.38
CA ARG A 35 -16.07 11.05 -7.38
C ARG A 35 -16.06 10.39 -6.01
N GLY A 36 -15.72 11.14 -4.98
CA GLY A 36 -15.57 10.63 -3.62
C GLY A 36 -14.29 9.80 -3.43
N LEU A 37 -14.22 9.13 -2.28
CA LEU A 37 -13.08 8.29 -1.91
C LEU A 37 -13.09 6.99 -2.71
N HIS A 38 -11.97 6.66 -3.35
CA HIS A 38 -11.81 5.40 -4.07
C HIS A 38 -10.35 4.98 -4.13
N ALA A 39 -10.10 3.74 -4.52
CA ALA A 39 -8.80 3.17 -4.76
C ALA A 39 -8.61 2.78 -6.23
N ILE A 40 -7.36 2.85 -6.68
CA ILE A 40 -6.94 2.35 -7.99
C ILE A 40 -5.67 1.52 -7.86
N LEU A 41 -5.45 0.63 -8.83
CA LEU A 41 -4.22 -0.13 -8.95
C LEU A 41 -3.38 0.32 -10.13
N GLU A 42 -2.07 0.38 -9.89
CA GLU A 42 -1.08 0.73 -10.89
C GLU A 42 0.07 -0.28 -10.83
N LYS A 43 0.48 -0.81 -11.99
CA LYS A 43 1.74 -1.54 -12.08
C LYS A 43 2.88 -0.55 -11.97
N SER A 44 3.86 -0.82 -11.12
CA SER A 44 4.90 0.16 -10.81
C SER A 44 6.32 -0.40 -10.96
N LEU A 45 7.26 0.53 -11.09
CA LEU A 45 8.65 0.30 -10.75
C LEU A 45 8.92 1.02 -9.44
N PRO A 46 9.60 0.38 -8.48
CA PRO A 46 9.83 0.94 -7.17
C PRO A 46 10.85 2.08 -7.23
N TRP A 47 10.60 3.12 -6.46
CA TRP A 47 11.52 4.25 -6.31
C TRP A 47 11.84 4.43 -4.83
N ARG A 48 13.09 4.77 -4.53
CA ARG A 48 13.55 5.11 -3.19
C ARG A 48 14.47 6.32 -3.29
N ASP A 49 14.21 7.32 -2.47
CA ASP A 49 14.96 8.58 -2.44
C ASP A 49 15.10 9.23 -3.82
N GLY A 50 14.04 9.12 -4.65
CA GLY A 50 13.98 9.65 -6.00
C GLY A 50 14.78 8.89 -7.06
N THR A 51 15.27 7.68 -6.74
CA THR A 51 16.01 6.81 -7.68
C THR A 51 15.26 5.49 -7.88
N ALA A 52 15.25 4.97 -9.11
CA ALA A 52 14.63 3.69 -9.41
C ALA A 52 15.41 2.58 -8.70
N VAL A 53 14.69 1.67 -8.04
CA VAL A 53 15.32 0.45 -7.54
C VAL A 53 15.38 -0.55 -8.70
N PRO A 54 16.58 -0.98 -9.14
CA PRO A 54 16.72 -1.91 -10.23
C PRO A 54 16.08 -3.27 -9.87
N LEU A 55 15.31 -3.82 -10.82
CA LEU A 55 14.68 -5.14 -10.71
C LEU A 55 15.51 -6.20 -11.43
N ASP A 56 16.83 -6.14 -11.28
CA ASP A 56 17.75 -7.15 -11.80
C ASP A 56 18.24 -8.08 -10.67
N GLY A 57 19.14 -9.00 -11.01
CA GLY A 57 19.74 -9.93 -10.04
C GLY A 57 18.71 -10.65 -9.17
N THR A 58 18.77 -10.39 -7.85
CA THR A 58 17.92 -11.06 -6.85
C THR A 58 16.46 -10.61 -6.85
N LEU A 59 16.15 -9.45 -7.44
CA LEU A 59 14.80 -8.93 -7.61
C LEU A 59 14.23 -9.17 -9.01
N LYS A 60 15.00 -9.83 -9.89
CA LYS A 60 14.53 -10.17 -11.24
C LYS A 60 13.22 -10.95 -11.21
N GLY A 61 12.26 -10.47 -12.00
CA GLY A 61 10.93 -11.08 -12.16
C GLY A 61 9.95 -10.72 -11.04
N THR A 62 10.27 -9.74 -10.20
CA THR A 62 9.34 -9.27 -9.17
C THR A 62 8.24 -8.40 -9.79
N THR A 63 7.00 -8.69 -9.44
CA THR A 63 5.82 -7.87 -9.75
C THR A 63 5.60 -6.86 -8.63
N ILE A 64 5.35 -5.61 -9.00
CA ILE A 64 5.14 -4.53 -8.05
C ILE A 64 3.88 -3.76 -8.47
N LEU A 65 2.97 -3.60 -7.51
CA LEU A 65 1.77 -2.79 -7.65
C LEU A 65 1.79 -1.64 -6.65
N LEU A 66 1.19 -0.52 -7.03
CA LEU A 66 0.78 0.54 -6.14
C LEU A 66 -0.74 0.52 -6.02
N LEU A 67 -1.23 0.36 -4.78
CA LEU A 67 -2.61 0.61 -4.41
C LEU A 67 -2.71 2.05 -3.94
N TRP A 68 -3.33 2.87 -4.76
CA TRP A 68 -3.51 4.29 -4.50
C TRP A 68 -4.89 4.56 -3.92
N PHE A 69 -4.96 5.52 -3.01
CA PHE A 69 -6.23 6.06 -2.50
C PHE A 69 -6.40 7.50 -2.97
N ARG A 70 -7.58 7.82 -3.46
CA ARG A 70 -7.89 9.09 -4.13
C ARG A 70 -9.19 9.66 -3.60
N VAL A 71 -9.23 10.98 -3.48
CA VAL A 71 -10.46 11.75 -3.26
C VAL A 71 -10.77 12.45 -4.56
N ASP A 72 -11.93 12.11 -5.11
CA ASP A 72 -12.21 12.30 -6.51
C ASP A 72 -11.00 11.80 -7.36
N ASP A 73 -10.59 12.50 -8.40
CA ASP A 73 -9.41 12.14 -9.19
C ASP A 73 -8.09 12.71 -8.65
N ARG A 74 -7.92 12.91 -7.34
CA ARG A 74 -6.65 13.41 -6.77
C ARG A 74 -6.11 12.47 -5.71
N PRO A 75 -4.77 12.24 -5.65
CA PRO A 75 -4.17 11.53 -4.53
C PRO A 75 -4.61 12.13 -3.20
N ILE A 76 -4.99 11.27 -2.24
CA ILE A 76 -5.49 11.71 -0.93
C ILE A 76 -4.46 12.56 -0.16
N GLU A 77 -3.15 12.37 -0.43
CA GLU A 77 -2.07 13.18 0.12
C GLU A 77 -2.15 14.68 -0.23
N GLY A 78 -2.79 15.03 -1.34
CA GLY A 78 -3.02 16.41 -1.75
C GLY A 78 -4.35 16.99 -1.25
N SER A 79 -5.09 16.25 -0.43
CA SER A 79 -6.42 16.64 0.06
C SER A 79 -6.37 17.23 1.46
N THR A 80 -7.44 17.93 1.86
CA THR A 80 -7.59 18.52 3.20
C THR A 80 -7.74 17.48 4.31
N VAL A 81 -8.03 16.23 3.97
CA VAL A 81 -8.27 15.14 4.92
C VAL A 81 -7.04 14.24 5.11
N TRP A 82 -5.87 14.62 4.57
CA TRP A 82 -4.66 13.81 4.61
C TRP A 82 -4.22 13.45 6.03
N ASP A 83 -4.35 14.35 7.00
CA ASP A 83 -3.98 14.10 8.40
C ASP A 83 -4.84 13.02 9.07
N ARG A 84 -5.96 12.64 8.44
CA ARG A 84 -6.86 11.56 8.86
C ARG A 84 -6.87 10.39 7.87
N SER A 85 -5.93 10.37 6.92
CA SER A 85 -5.88 9.37 5.84
C SER A 85 -5.94 7.94 6.38
N ALA A 86 -5.22 7.62 7.45
CA ALA A 86 -5.26 6.33 8.12
C ALA A 86 -6.67 5.85 8.45
N GLN A 87 -7.50 6.71 9.04
CA GLN A 87 -8.89 6.41 9.41
C GLN A 87 -9.78 6.29 8.18
N ILE A 88 -9.51 7.10 7.16
CA ILE A 88 -10.31 7.20 5.95
C ILE A 88 -10.10 5.98 5.04
N ILE A 89 -8.85 5.52 4.90
CA ILE A 89 -8.52 4.42 3.98
C ILE A 89 -8.58 3.05 4.66
N ALA A 90 -8.57 2.98 5.99
CA ALA A 90 -8.53 1.73 6.75
C ALA A 90 -9.58 0.69 6.32
N PRO A 91 -10.86 1.03 6.06
CA PRO A 91 -11.85 0.05 5.62
C PRO A 91 -11.45 -0.62 4.29
N GLY A 92 -11.09 0.19 3.29
CA GLY A 92 -10.65 -0.33 1.98
C GLY A 92 -9.32 -1.08 2.05
N LEU A 93 -8.37 -0.59 2.84
CA LEU A 93 -7.08 -1.26 3.04
C LEU A 93 -7.24 -2.61 3.76
N ALA A 94 -8.15 -2.71 4.73
CA ALA A 94 -8.45 -3.96 5.41
C ALA A 94 -8.99 -5.01 4.42
N VAL A 95 -9.91 -4.62 3.54
CA VAL A 95 -10.44 -5.48 2.47
C VAL A 95 -9.31 -5.94 1.54
N ALA A 96 -8.47 -5.02 1.08
CA ALA A 96 -7.36 -5.33 0.17
C ALA A 96 -6.35 -6.31 0.79
N LEU A 97 -5.95 -6.10 2.05
CA LEU A 97 -5.01 -6.98 2.76
C LEU A 97 -5.58 -8.38 2.97
N ARG A 98 -6.86 -8.51 3.33
CA ARG A 98 -7.54 -9.81 3.46
C ARG A 98 -7.66 -10.51 2.11
N GLY A 99 -7.94 -9.78 1.04
CA GLY A 99 -7.97 -10.31 -0.32
C GLY A 99 -6.61 -10.82 -0.79
N LEU A 100 -5.54 -10.05 -0.55
CA LEU A 100 -4.16 -10.46 -0.85
C LEU A 100 -3.76 -11.73 -0.11
N ALA A 101 -4.14 -11.84 1.17
CA ALA A 101 -3.91 -13.02 1.99
C ALA A 101 -4.62 -14.26 1.40
N ALA A 102 -5.91 -14.12 1.07
CA ALA A 102 -6.78 -15.20 0.64
C ALA A 102 -6.69 -16.42 1.57
N ASP A 103 -6.01 -17.48 1.14
CA ASP A 103 -5.80 -18.75 1.83
C ASP A 103 -4.49 -18.83 2.63
N ALA A 104 -3.64 -17.81 2.56
CA ALA A 104 -2.38 -17.70 3.29
C ALA A 104 -2.51 -16.83 4.56
N HIS A 105 -1.48 -16.85 5.39
CA HIS A 105 -1.43 -16.05 6.61
C HIS A 105 -1.11 -14.60 6.32
N LEU A 106 -1.86 -13.68 6.94
CA LEU A 106 -1.61 -12.24 6.93
C LEU A 106 -0.91 -11.84 8.23
N VAL A 107 0.23 -11.20 8.10
CA VAL A 107 1.04 -10.72 9.23
C VAL A 107 1.21 -9.21 9.15
N LEU A 108 0.83 -8.50 10.20
CA LEU A 108 1.04 -7.05 10.32
C LEU A 108 2.12 -6.75 11.36
N ASN A 109 2.97 -5.80 11.00
CA ASN A 109 3.91 -5.17 11.91
C ASN A 109 3.50 -3.71 12.11
N LEU A 110 3.04 -3.38 13.31
CA LEU A 110 2.56 -2.05 13.65
C LEU A 110 3.51 -1.40 14.65
N ARG A 111 4.17 -0.34 14.20
CA ARG A 111 5.05 0.46 15.04
C ARG A 111 4.38 1.80 15.29
N SER A 112 4.14 2.14 16.56
CA SER A 112 3.84 3.51 16.94
C SER A 112 4.89 4.04 17.91
N ASP A 113 5.05 5.34 17.97
CA ASP A 113 5.97 6.02 18.89
C ASP A 113 5.60 5.82 20.37
N ARG A 114 4.39 5.33 20.66
CA ARG A 114 3.85 5.19 22.03
C ARG A 114 3.65 3.74 22.45
N ASP A 115 3.22 2.87 21.54
CA ASP A 115 2.95 1.45 21.78
C ASP A 115 3.60 0.60 20.68
N ARG A 116 4.37 -0.41 21.10
CA ARG A 116 4.96 -1.41 20.19
C ARG A 116 3.99 -2.58 20.07
N VAL A 117 3.22 -2.64 18.98
CA VAL A 117 2.32 -3.77 18.68
C VAL A 117 3.04 -4.68 17.69
N ASP A 118 3.90 -5.52 18.24
CA ASP A 118 5.02 -6.11 17.49
C ASP A 118 4.66 -7.07 16.36
N HIS A 119 3.53 -7.78 16.46
CA HIS A 119 3.18 -8.83 15.50
C HIS A 119 1.71 -9.21 15.64
N ILE A 120 0.94 -9.06 14.56
CA ILE A 120 -0.45 -9.52 14.53
C ILE A 120 -0.62 -10.48 13.37
N VAL A 121 -1.05 -11.69 13.67
CA VAL A 121 -1.31 -12.77 12.71
C VAL A 121 -2.80 -12.92 12.51
N ASP A 122 -3.23 -13.00 11.25
CA ASP A 122 -4.59 -13.26 10.80
C ASP A 122 -5.68 -12.47 11.54
N PRO A 123 -5.57 -11.13 11.65
CA PRO A 123 -6.64 -10.35 12.25
C PRO A 123 -7.93 -10.51 11.43
N THR A 124 -9.07 -10.53 12.14
CA THR A 124 -10.39 -10.41 11.52
C THR A 124 -10.50 -9.07 10.78
N ALA A 125 -11.41 -8.96 9.81
CA ALA A 125 -11.60 -7.72 9.04
C ALA A 125 -11.86 -6.51 9.96
N ASP A 126 -12.79 -6.64 10.91
CA ASP A 126 -13.11 -5.58 11.88
C ASP A 126 -11.91 -5.19 12.74
N ARG A 127 -11.12 -6.18 13.18
CA ARG A 127 -9.92 -5.92 13.98
C ARG A 127 -8.86 -5.22 13.13
N LEU A 128 -8.70 -5.64 11.88
CA LEU A 128 -7.78 -5.05 10.93
C LEU A 128 -8.13 -3.59 10.63
N GLU A 129 -9.39 -3.29 10.35
CA GLU A 129 -9.88 -1.92 10.16
C GLU A 129 -9.61 -1.04 11.39
N MET A 130 -9.95 -1.54 12.59
CA MET A 130 -9.70 -0.81 13.84
C MET A 130 -8.21 -0.53 14.06
N LEU A 131 -7.36 -1.52 13.78
CA LEU A 131 -5.91 -1.39 13.92
C LEU A 131 -5.34 -0.38 12.93
N LEU A 132 -5.70 -0.50 11.66
CA LEU A 132 -5.24 0.42 10.61
C LEU A 132 -5.72 1.84 10.90
N SER A 133 -6.96 2.02 11.34
CA SER A 133 -7.50 3.35 11.68
C SER A 133 -6.72 4.05 12.81
N ARG A 134 -6.08 3.28 13.69
CA ARG A 134 -5.38 3.79 14.89
C ARG A 134 -3.87 3.87 14.74
N TYR A 135 -3.29 2.91 14.03
CA TYR A 135 -1.85 2.65 14.04
C TYR A 135 -1.24 2.62 12.65
N PHE A 136 -2.03 2.81 11.58
CA PHE A 136 -1.46 3.07 10.28
C PHE A 136 -0.77 4.42 10.32
N ASP A 137 0.56 4.39 10.31
CA ASP A 137 1.45 5.54 10.37
C ASP A 137 2.75 5.20 9.63
N TRP A 138 3.65 6.19 9.52
CA TRP A 138 4.89 6.11 8.76
C TRP A 138 5.73 4.87 9.15
N GLY A 139 5.85 3.91 8.23
CA GLY A 139 6.57 2.65 8.44
C GLY A 139 5.69 1.42 8.63
N PHE A 140 4.44 1.46 8.18
CA PHE A 140 3.56 0.30 8.07
C PHE A 140 4.19 -0.80 7.19
N GLN A 141 4.18 -2.04 7.70
CA GLN A 141 4.59 -3.22 6.94
C GLN A 141 3.61 -4.37 7.19
N ALA A 142 3.28 -5.09 6.11
CA ALA A 142 2.50 -6.31 6.16
C ALA A 142 3.09 -7.37 5.23
N TYR A 143 2.88 -8.63 5.58
CA TYR A 143 3.39 -9.78 4.85
C TYR A 143 2.32 -10.84 4.68
N VAL A 144 2.39 -11.57 3.57
CA VAL A 144 1.53 -12.72 3.30
C VAL A 144 2.38 -13.94 3.00
N GLY A 145 2.12 -15.07 3.66
CA GLY A 145 2.86 -16.30 3.41
C GLY A 145 2.31 -17.52 4.14
N ALA A 146 2.97 -18.66 3.92
CA ALA A 146 2.57 -19.93 4.52
C ALA A 146 3.04 -20.12 5.98
N ASP A 147 4.05 -19.35 6.41
CA ASP A 147 4.62 -19.42 7.75
C ASP A 147 4.43 -18.07 8.47
N PRO A 148 3.47 -17.94 9.39
CA PRO A 148 3.21 -16.68 10.10
C PRO A 148 4.32 -16.32 11.11
N ASP A 149 5.20 -17.26 11.45
CA ASP A 149 6.33 -17.09 12.37
C ASP A 149 7.64 -16.82 11.63
N ALA A 150 7.60 -16.73 10.29
CA ALA A 150 8.77 -16.46 9.48
C ALA A 150 9.45 -15.16 9.92
N ARG A 151 10.71 -15.26 10.36
CA ARG A 151 11.46 -14.09 10.81
C ARG A 151 11.62 -13.10 9.67
N TRP A 152 11.19 -11.87 9.91
CA TRP A 152 11.45 -10.73 9.04
C TRP A 152 12.94 -10.38 8.95
N ALA A 153 13.31 -9.65 7.91
CA ALA A 153 14.67 -9.19 7.70
C ALA A 153 15.02 -7.99 8.60
N ARG A 154 15.22 -8.17 9.91
CA ARG A 154 15.94 -7.15 10.71
C ARG A 154 17.42 -7.18 10.37
N ASP A 155 17.90 -6.39 9.41
CA ASP A 155 19.34 -6.18 9.23
C ASP A 155 19.66 -4.82 8.61
N ALA A 156 20.80 -4.25 9.03
CA ALA A 156 21.45 -3.07 8.47
C ALA A 156 22.01 -3.33 7.05
N GLY A 157 21.14 -3.52 6.07
CA GLY A 157 21.48 -3.77 4.67
C GLY A 157 20.91 -2.71 3.72
N SER A 158 21.22 -2.82 2.43
CA SER A 158 20.52 -2.04 1.39
C SER A 158 19.09 -2.54 1.21
N PHE A 159 18.16 -1.64 0.87
CA PHE A 159 16.75 -1.93 0.63
C PHE A 159 16.54 -3.15 -0.29
N GLU A 160 17.31 -3.26 -1.36
CA GLU A 160 17.23 -4.38 -2.31
C GLU A 160 17.49 -5.74 -1.66
N ARG A 161 18.49 -5.81 -0.77
CA ARG A 161 18.85 -7.06 -0.08
C ARG A 161 17.80 -7.46 0.93
N GLU A 162 17.25 -6.49 1.65
CA GLU A 162 16.14 -6.68 2.57
C GLU A 162 14.91 -7.21 1.82
N ARG A 163 14.51 -6.51 0.76
CA ARG A 163 13.36 -6.90 -0.07
C ARG A 163 13.52 -8.27 -0.70
N ALA A 164 14.70 -8.58 -1.24
CA ALA A 164 14.98 -9.89 -1.81
C ALA A 164 14.93 -11.00 -0.75
N ARG A 165 15.24 -10.71 0.51
CA ARG A 165 15.14 -11.66 1.61
C ARG A 165 13.69 -11.87 2.03
N ASP A 166 12.91 -10.80 2.14
CA ASP A 166 11.49 -10.88 2.45
C ASP A 166 10.75 -11.71 1.39
N LEU A 167 10.98 -11.44 0.11
CA LEU A 167 10.35 -12.17 -0.99
C LEU A 167 10.88 -13.61 -1.19
N ARG A 168 11.88 -14.05 -0.42
CA ARG A 168 12.25 -15.48 -0.31
C ARG A 168 11.44 -16.21 0.76
N LYS A 169 10.91 -15.48 1.74
CA LYS A 169 10.19 -16.02 2.90
C LYS A 169 8.67 -15.86 2.75
N TRP A 170 8.28 -14.73 2.19
CA TRP A 170 6.89 -14.31 2.03
C TRP A 170 6.50 -14.33 0.56
N LEU A 171 5.23 -14.65 0.31
CA LEU A 171 4.63 -14.63 -1.03
C LEU A 171 4.41 -13.20 -1.49
N ILE A 172 3.99 -12.34 -0.56
CA ILE A 172 3.73 -10.92 -0.79
C ILE A 172 4.33 -10.14 0.38
N ALA A 173 5.01 -9.05 0.06
CA ALA A 173 5.48 -8.07 1.04
C ALA A 173 4.87 -6.70 0.70
N ILE A 174 4.32 -6.03 1.69
CA ILE A 174 3.48 -4.85 1.55
C ILE A 174 4.03 -3.76 2.46
N ASP A 175 4.28 -2.58 1.91
CA ASP A 175 4.76 -1.45 2.69
C ASP A 175 4.07 -0.18 2.23
N GLU A 176 4.08 0.82 3.09
CA GLU A 176 3.79 2.17 2.66
C GLU A 176 4.84 2.66 1.65
N CYS A 177 4.38 3.25 0.54
CA CYS A 177 5.23 3.93 -0.43
C CYS A 177 5.52 5.36 0.05
N TYR A 178 6.64 5.52 0.75
CA TYR A 178 7.09 6.77 1.39
C TYR A 178 7.07 7.99 0.46
N ASP A 179 7.28 7.78 -0.84
CA ASP A 179 7.39 8.85 -1.85
C ASP A 179 6.06 9.28 -2.47
N ALA A 180 4.95 8.56 -2.20
CA ALA A 180 3.74 8.62 -3.02
C ALA A 180 2.41 8.53 -2.25
N GLY A 181 2.35 8.28 -0.95
CA GLY A 181 1.05 8.15 -0.25
C GLY A 181 0.18 7.00 -0.78
N ALA A 182 0.84 5.95 -1.27
CA ALA A 182 0.24 4.72 -1.78
C ALA A 182 0.74 3.52 -0.97
N ILE A 183 0.10 2.36 -1.13
CA ILE A 183 0.59 1.10 -0.60
C ILE A 183 1.31 0.35 -1.71
N GLU A 184 2.57 0.00 -1.47
CA GLU A 184 3.41 -0.75 -2.40
C GLU A 184 3.35 -2.24 -2.10
N ILE A 185 2.98 -3.03 -3.10
CA ILE A 185 2.75 -4.48 -2.99
C ILE A 185 3.76 -5.19 -3.87
N TRP A 186 4.60 -6.02 -3.27
CA TRP A 186 5.65 -6.77 -3.94
C TRP A 186 5.34 -8.25 -3.95
N SER A 187 5.52 -8.91 -5.09
CA SER A 187 5.47 -10.38 -5.15
C SER A 187 6.39 -10.95 -6.21
N ARG A 188 7.04 -12.08 -5.88
CA ARG A 188 7.68 -12.97 -6.87
C ARG A 188 6.84 -14.20 -7.17
N ALA A 189 5.87 -14.51 -6.31
CA ALA A 189 4.99 -15.67 -6.45
C ALA A 189 3.82 -15.40 -7.40
N TYR A 190 3.36 -14.15 -7.45
CA TYR A 190 2.19 -13.74 -8.22
C TYR A 190 2.57 -12.68 -9.26
N ASP A 191 2.02 -12.87 -10.46
CA ASP A 191 2.04 -11.88 -11.53
C ASP A 191 0.98 -10.79 -11.29
N TYR A 192 0.94 -9.82 -12.20
CA TYR A 192 0.03 -8.68 -12.14
C TYR A 192 -1.44 -9.13 -12.03
N GLU A 193 -1.87 -10.04 -12.90
CA GLU A 193 -3.27 -10.46 -13.00
C GLU A 193 -3.72 -11.18 -11.72
N LYS A 194 -2.87 -12.05 -11.17
CA LYS A 194 -3.16 -12.75 -9.90
C LYS A 194 -3.24 -11.80 -8.71
N LEU A 195 -2.37 -10.80 -8.64
CA LEU A 195 -2.43 -9.80 -7.56
C LEU A 195 -3.70 -8.95 -7.68
N VAL A 196 -4.05 -8.49 -8.89
CA VAL A 196 -5.28 -7.72 -9.13
C VAL A 196 -6.51 -8.53 -8.74
N ALA A 197 -6.58 -9.80 -9.15
CA ALA A 197 -7.70 -10.68 -8.80
C ALA A 197 -7.83 -10.90 -7.29
N ARG A 198 -6.72 -10.93 -6.54
CA ARG A 198 -6.72 -11.10 -5.08
C ARG A 198 -7.17 -9.84 -4.33
N ILE A 199 -6.80 -8.64 -4.79
CA ILE A 199 -7.13 -7.38 -4.10
C ILE A 199 -8.64 -7.10 -4.12
N ASP A 200 -9.35 -7.56 -5.15
CA ASP A 200 -10.79 -7.34 -5.33
C ASP A 200 -11.15 -5.84 -5.22
N LEU A 201 -10.67 -5.07 -6.20
CA LEU A 201 -10.77 -3.60 -6.20
C LEU A 201 -12.22 -3.09 -6.19
N GLU A 202 -13.18 -3.90 -6.64
CA GLU A 202 -14.61 -3.61 -6.54
C GLU A 202 -15.03 -3.55 -5.07
N LYS A 203 -14.79 -4.60 -4.29
CA LYS A 203 -15.11 -4.61 -2.84
C LYS A 203 -14.35 -3.56 -2.04
N VAL A 204 -13.09 -3.30 -2.39
CA VAL A 204 -12.32 -2.20 -1.79
C VAL A 204 -13.05 -0.88 -1.99
N ASN A 205 -13.51 -0.60 -3.21
CA ASN A 205 -14.22 0.63 -3.54
C ASN A 205 -15.62 0.72 -2.93
N GLU A 206 -16.36 -0.40 -2.84
CA GLU A 206 -17.63 -0.46 -2.11
C GLU A 206 -17.45 -0.08 -0.64
N SER A 207 -16.41 -0.59 0.01
CA SER A 207 -16.07 -0.25 1.39
C SER A 207 -15.73 1.23 1.55
N LEU A 208 -14.92 1.79 0.64
CA LEU A 208 -14.54 3.21 0.67
C LEU A 208 -15.71 4.15 0.39
N ALA A 209 -16.68 3.75 -0.45
CA ALA A 209 -17.87 4.54 -0.73
C ALA A 209 -18.77 4.77 0.50
N GLY A 210 -18.65 3.91 1.52
CA GLY A 210 -19.35 4.06 2.79
C GLY A 210 -18.74 5.10 3.74
N VAL A 211 -17.55 5.63 3.43
CA VAL A 211 -16.85 6.60 4.29
C VAL A 211 -17.40 8.01 4.09
N ASP A 212 -17.98 8.55 5.16
CA ASP A 212 -18.46 9.93 5.21
C ASP A 212 -17.31 10.92 5.45
N LEU A 213 -16.76 11.46 4.35
CA LEU A 213 -15.64 12.40 4.36
C LEU A 213 -15.93 13.70 5.14
N THR A 214 -17.21 14.09 5.30
CA THR A 214 -17.57 15.35 5.98
C THR A 214 -17.20 15.33 7.46
N ARG A 215 -17.06 14.14 8.06
CA ARG A 215 -16.62 13.93 9.45
C ARG A 215 -15.15 14.26 9.68
N PHE A 216 -14.38 14.48 8.61
CA PHE A 216 -12.92 14.67 8.66
C PHE A 216 -12.46 16.04 8.15
N THR A 217 -13.39 16.88 7.69
CA THR A 217 -13.11 18.21 7.12
C THR A 217 -13.34 19.38 8.09
N SER A 218 -13.63 19.10 9.35
CA SER A 218 -13.94 20.10 10.41
C SER A 218 -12.71 20.72 11.04
#